data_AF-A0A3D1DJK8-F1
#
_entry.id   AF-A0A3D1DJK8-F1
#
_cell.length_a   1.000
_cell.length_b   1.000
_cell.length_c   1.000
_cell.angle_alpha   90.00
_cell.angle_beta   90.00
_cell.angle_gamma   90.00
#
_symmetry.space_group_name_H-M   'P 1'
#
loop_
_entity.id
_entity.type
_entity.pdbx_description
1 polymer ?
#
loop_
_entity_poly.entity_id
_entity_poly.type
_entity_poly.pdbx_seq_one_letter_code
_entity_poly.pdbx_strand_id
1 'polypeptide(L)' 'HTDVVPADPWHTEDFGAFEPTIVGDRLYGRGSCDMKGSIACMFAAAERLADLTLKHPIYITCTSDEEIGYGGAMAVA' A
#
# COMPACT_ATOMS: atom_id res chain seq x y z
N HIS A 1 1.40 5.77 1.53
CA HIS A 1 0.05 6.19 1.93
C HIS A 1 -0.90 5.01 1.84
N THR A 2 -2.01 5.04 2.55
CA THR A 2 -2.91 3.88 2.76
C THR A 2 -4.29 4.07 2.15
N ASP A 3 -4.64 5.33 1.89
CA ASP A 3 -5.78 5.73 1.07
C ASP A 3 -5.55 5.35 -0.39
N VAL A 4 -6.66 5.31 -1.12
CA VAL A 4 -6.75 4.95 -2.53
C VAL A 4 -7.86 5.79 -3.15
N VAL A 5 -7.75 6.12 -4.43
CA VAL A 5 -8.85 6.77 -5.17
C VAL A 5 -10.07 5.84 -5.34
N PRO A 6 -11.28 6.40 -5.62
CA PRO A 6 -12.43 5.61 -6.04
C PRO A 6 -12.13 4.68 -7.23
N ALA A 7 -12.91 3.61 -7.35
CA ALA A 7 -12.74 2.59 -8.39
C ALA A 7 -13.93 2.55 -9.35
N ASP A 8 -14.35 3.73 -9.83
CA ASP A 8 -15.42 3.89 -10.81
C ASP A 8 -14.91 4.71 -12.02
N PRO A 9 -14.88 4.12 -13.25
CA PRO A 9 -15.29 2.76 -13.58
C PRO A 9 -14.28 1.69 -13.13
N TRP A 10 -14.78 0.48 -12.86
CA TRP A 10 -13.99 -0.73 -12.75
C TRP A 10 -14.14 -1.55 -14.05
N HIS A 11 -13.02 -2.01 -14.60
CA HIS A 11 -12.99 -2.52 -15.98
C HIS A 11 -13.18 -4.03 -16.13
N THR A 12 -13.46 -4.74 -15.05
CA THR A 12 -13.79 -6.18 -15.09
C THR A 12 -15.06 -6.46 -14.30
N GLU A 13 -15.85 -7.42 -14.76
CA GLU A 13 -17.07 -7.90 -14.10
C GLU A 13 -16.83 -9.19 -13.29
N ASP A 14 -15.65 -9.82 -13.44
CA ASP A 14 -15.33 -11.12 -12.81
C ASP A 14 -15.16 -11.01 -11.29
N PHE A 15 -14.73 -9.86 -10.79
CA PHE A 15 -14.47 -9.58 -9.37
C PHE A 15 -14.51 -8.09 -9.07
N GLY A 16 -14.81 -7.74 -7.81
CA GLY A 16 -14.91 -6.35 -7.38
C GLY A 16 -13.57 -5.62 -7.28
N ALA A 17 -13.56 -4.30 -7.43
CA ALA A 17 -12.34 -3.49 -7.31
C ALA A 17 -11.63 -3.62 -5.94
N PHE A 18 -12.38 -3.90 -4.87
CA PHE A 18 -11.84 -4.06 -3.52
C PHE A 18 -11.74 -5.54 -3.09
N GLU A 19 -11.84 -6.46 -4.04
CA GLU A 19 -11.66 -7.90 -3.86
C GLU A 19 -10.32 -8.32 -4.49
N PRO A 20 -9.24 -8.44 -3.70
CA PRO A 20 -7.91 -8.75 -4.23
C PRO A 20 -7.91 -10.12 -4.91
N THR A 21 -7.72 -10.13 -6.23
CA THR A 21 -7.87 -11.34 -7.06
C THR A 21 -6.61 -11.59 -7.88
N ILE A 22 -6.09 -12.82 -7.86
CA ILE A 22 -4.92 -13.20 -8.66
C ILE A 22 -5.38 -13.85 -9.96
N VAL A 23 -4.95 -13.30 -11.09
CA VAL A 23 -5.17 -13.87 -12.43
C VAL A 23 -3.82 -14.03 -13.12
N GLY A 24 -3.40 -15.27 -13.34
CA GLY A 24 -2.06 -15.58 -13.82
C GLY A 24 -0.99 -15.14 -12.80
N ASP A 25 -0.11 -14.24 -13.22
CA ASP A 25 0.99 -13.69 -12.42
C ASP A 25 0.68 -12.29 -11.84
N ARG A 26 -0.56 -11.81 -11.98
CA ARG A 26 -0.96 -10.45 -11.59
C ARG A 26 -1.98 -10.47 -10.47
N LEU A 27 -1.78 -9.60 -9.48
CA LEU A 27 -2.76 -9.26 -8.46
C LEU A 27 -3.58 -8.04 -8.90
N TYR A 28 -4.88 -8.22 -9.03
CA TYR A 28 -5.83 -7.16 -9.37
C TYR A 28 -6.56 -6.68 -8.10
N GLY A 29 -6.75 -5.36 -8.03
CA GLY A 29 -7.48 -4.70 -6.95
C GLY A 29 -7.06 -3.24 -6.81
N ARG A 30 -7.98 -2.35 -6.45
CA ARG A 30 -7.72 -0.94 -6.15
C ARG A 30 -6.74 -0.86 -4.97
N GLY A 31 -5.63 -0.19 -5.21
CA GLY A 31 -4.56 -0.06 -4.23
C GLY A 31 -3.44 -1.08 -4.36
N SER A 32 -3.57 -2.10 -5.23
CA SER A 32 -2.54 -3.13 -5.41
C SER A 32 -1.19 -2.52 -5.83
N CYS A 33 -1.18 -1.71 -6.88
CA CYS A 33 0.00 -0.97 -7.33
C CYS A 33 0.22 0.31 -6.51
N ASP A 34 -0.85 1.03 -6.18
CA ASP A 34 -0.77 2.38 -5.60
C ASP A 34 -1.57 2.51 -4.28
N MET A 35 -0.95 2.31 -3.13
CA MET A 35 0.40 1.75 -2.95
C MET A 35 0.47 0.63 -1.91
N LYS A 36 -0.64 -0.09 -1.69
CA LYS A 36 -0.73 -1.14 -0.67
C LYS A 36 0.22 -2.30 -0.95
N GLY A 37 0.49 -2.63 -2.21
CA GLY A 37 1.53 -3.62 -2.56
C GLY A 37 2.91 -3.20 -2.08
N SER A 38 3.29 -1.94 -2.29
CA SER A 38 4.55 -1.38 -1.79
C SER A 38 4.63 -1.41 -0.26
N ILE A 39 3.54 -1.05 0.45
CA ILE A 39 3.48 -1.14 1.92
C ILE A 39 3.65 -2.59 2.40
N ALA A 40 2.98 -3.55 1.75
CA ALA A 40 3.13 -4.96 2.08
C ALA A 40 4.58 -5.44 1.91
N CYS A 41 5.24 -5.03 0.81
CA CYS A 41 6.67 -5.30 0.59
C CYS A 41 7.57 -4.66 1.65
N MET A 42 7.27 -3.43 2.09
CA MET A 42 8.01 -2.77 3.17
C MET A 42 7.91 -3.55 4.47
N PHE A 43 6.70 -4.00 4.85
CA PHE A 43 6.53 -4.83 6.05
C PHE A 43 7.19 -6.20 5.93
N ALA A 44 7.04 -6.88 4.80
CA ALA A 44 7.72 -8.16 4.56
C ALA A 44 9.26 -8.02 4.64
N ALA A 45 9.81 -6.90 4.17
CA ALA A 45 11.23 -6.61 4.33
C ALA A 45 11.62 -6.30 5.78
N ALA A 46 10.79 -5.53 6.50
CA ALA A 46 11.02 -5.19 7.90
C ALA A 46 10.96 -6.43 8.82
N GLU A 47 10.09 -7.39 8.56
CA GLU A 47 10.03 -8.67 9.30
C GLU A 47 11.36 -9.42 9.24
N ARG A 48 12.06 -9.38 8.10
CA ARG A 48 13.39 -10.01 7.95
C ARG A 48 14.48 -9.34 8.78
N LEU A 49 14.21 -8.15 9.32
CA LEU A 49 15.11 -7.37 10.15
C LEU A 49 14.75 -7.46 11.64
N ALA A 50 13.60 -8.06 11.99
CA ALA A 50 13.08 -8.08 13.35
C ALA A 50 14.01 -8.80 14.34
N ASP A 51 14.71 -9.85 13.90
CA ASP A 51 15.63 -10.63 14.73
C ASP A 51 17.08 -10.08 14.72
N LEU A 52 17.34 -8.99 13.98
CA LEU A 52 18.67 -8.42 13.86
C LEU A 52 18.87 -7.28 14.87
N THR A 53 20.08 -7.18 15.42
CA THR A 53 20.47 -5.96 16.16
C THR A 53 20.76 -4.84 15.16
N LEU A 54 19.81 -3.91 15.04
CA LEU A 54 19.94 -2.76 14.16
C LEU A 54 20.83 -1.68 14.80
N LYS A 55 21.72 -1.07 14.02
CA LYS A 55 22.50 0.10 14.48
C LYS A 55 21.61 1.33 14.69
N HIS A 56 20.52 1.42 13.94
CA HIS A 56 19.50 2.46 14.01
C HIS A 56 18.11 1.85 13.81
N PRO A 57 17.07 2.41 14.44
CA PRO A 57 15.70 1.96 14.21
C PRO A 57 15.23 2.24 12.78
N ILE A 58 14.27 1.47 12.32
CA ILE A 58 13.55 1.69 11.06
C ILE A 58 12.14 2.17 11.42
N TYR A 59 11.75 3.30 10.83
CA TYR A 59 10.41 3.85 10.96
C TYR A 59 9.69 3.75 9.62
N ILE A 60 8.50 3.16 9.62
CA ILE A 60 7.59 3.17 8.48
C ILE A 60 6.43 4.07 8.85
N THR A 61 6.33 5.21 8.17
CA THR A 61 5.24 6.17 8.34
C THR A 61 4.32 6.10 7.13
N CYS A 62 3.02 6.01 7.37
CA CYS A 62 2.01 6.04 6.32
C CYS A 62 0.93 7.07 6.67
N THR A 63 0.49 7.82 5.66
CA THR A 63 -0.63 8.76 5.72
C THR A 63 -1.85 8.18 5.00
N SER A 64 -3.00 8.84 5.12
CA SER A 64 -4.28 8.39 4.54
C SER A 64 -4.99 9.51 3.77
N ASP A 65 -4.24 10.49 3.29
CA ASP A 65 -4.75 11.67 2.57
C ASP A 65 -3.86 12.06 1.38
N GLU A 66 -3.00 11.16 0.91
CA GLU A 66 -2.04 11.45 -0.15
C GLU A 66 -2.78 11.71 -1.47
N GLU A 67 -3.82 10.93 -1.76
CA GLU A 67 -4.60 10.96 -3.00
C GLU A 67 -5.52 12.19 -3.11
N ILE A 68 -5.61 13.00 -2.04
CA ILE A 68 -6.47 14.19 -1.97
C ILE A 68 -5.72 15.49 -1.70
N GLY A 69 -4.48 15.45 -1.21
CA GLY A 69 -3.73 16.68 -0.90
C GLY A 69 -2.57 16.58 0.08
N TYR A 70 -2.12 15.38 0.47
CA TYR A 70 -0.86 15.11 1.18
C TYR A 70 -0.61 15.93 2.47
N GLY A 71 -1.65 16.44 3.11
CA GLY A 71 -1.57 17.24 4.33
C GLY A 71 -0.92 16.49 5.50
N GLY A 72 -1.24 15.20 5.64
CA GLY A 72 -0.65 14.31 6.62
C GLY A 72 0.86 14.16 6.42
N ALA A 73 1.35 14.15 5.17
CA ALA A 73 2.78 14.04 4.91
C ALA A 73 3.51 15.30 5.36
N MET A 74 2.94 16.49 5.13
CA MET A 74 3.50 17.76 5.62
C MET A 74 3.47 17.87 7.15
N ALA A 75 2.50 17.26 7.82
CA ALA A 75 2.39 17.30 9.28
C ALA A 75 3.36 16.36 10.00
N VAL A 76 3.87 15.34 9.30
CA VAL A 76 4.81 14.35 9.86
C VAL A 76 6.27 14.61 9.44
N ALA A 77 6.49 15.32 8.34
CA ALA A 77 7.82 15.76 7.87
C ALA A 77 8.39 16.89 8.75
#